data_AF-A0A328KQ10-F1
#
_entry.id   AF-A0A328KQ10-F1
#
_cell.length_a   1.000
_cell.length_b   1.000
_cell.length_c   1.000
_cell.angle_alpha   90.00
_cell.angle_beta   90.00
_cell.angle_gamma   90.00
#
_symmetry.space_group_name_H-M   'P 1'
#
loop_
_entity.id
_entity.type
_entity.pdbx_description
1 polymer ?
#
loop_
_entity_poly.entity_id
_entity_poly.type
_entity_poly.pdbx_seq_one_letter_code
_entity_poly.pdbx_strand_id
1 'polypeptide(L)'
;MSDALKQPVVADNRAGANGAIGTSAVAKAPADGYTLMMLATPTLLAPHLYKKPGYDTVKDFTPVATVYDLPIVVVVNPKLLPDVVDLKTLIAHAKAQKT
;
A
#
# COMPACT_ATOMS: atom_id res chain seq x y z
N MET A 1 10.33 -8.76 -16.46
CA MET A 1 11.13 -9.39 -15.38
C MET A 1 11.63 -10.77 -15.78
N SER A 2 10.77 -11.66 -16.27
CA SER A 2 11.18 -13.03 -16.63
C SER A 2 12.29 -13.11 -17.68
N ASP A 3 12.33 -12.20 -18.65
CA ASP A 3 13.39 -12.17 -19.66
C ASP A 3 14.77 -11.80 -19.10
N ALA A 4 14.80 -10.95 -18.07
CA ALA A 4 16.02 -10.51 -17.40
C ALA A 4 16.47 -11.52 -16.33
N LEU A 5 15.53 -12.07 -15.56
CA LEU A 5 15.79 -13.07 -14.52
C LEU A 5 16.02 -14.47 -15.06
N LYS A 6 15.68 -14.72 -16.33
CA LYS A 6 15.70 -16.06 -16.96
C LYS A 6 14.90 -17.10 -16.17
N GLN A 7 13.93 -16.64 -15.38
CA GLN A 7 13.05 -17.44 -14.53
C GLN A 7 11.63 -16.86 -14.58
N PRO A 8 10.58 -17.69 -14.55
CA PRO A 8 9.21 -17.20 -14.45
C PRO A 8 9.00 -16.47 -13.11
N VAL A 9 8.21 -15.39 -13.13
CA VAL A 9 7.75 -14.71 -11.92
C VAL A 9 6.26 -14.97 -11.78
N VAL A 10 5.86 -15.64 -10.70
CA VAL A 10 4.47 -15.98 -10.42
C VAL A 10 3.90 -14.98 -9.41
N ALA A 11 2.79 -14.33 -9.76
CA ALA A 11 2.10 -13.44 -8.85
C ALA A 11 1.17 -14.26 -7.92
N ASP A 12 1.33 -14.08 -6.61
CA ASP A 12 0.45 -14.65 -5.57
C ASP A 12 -0.16 -13.51 -4.73
N ASN A 13 -1.46 -13.29 -4.88
CA ASN A 13 -2.18 -12.20 -4.20
C ASN A 13 -2.73 -12.66 -2.85
N ARG A 14 -2.01 -12.36 -1.77
CA ARG A 14 -2.43 -12.64 -0.38
C ARG A 14 -2.98 -11.40 0.34
N ALA A 15 -4.27 -11.12 0.11
CA ALA A 15 -4.94 -9.94 0.65
C ALA A 15 -5.36 -10.07 2.13
N GLY A 16 -5.66 -8.94 2.77
CA GLY A 16 -6.24 -8.86 4.11
C GLY A 16 -5.37 -8.10 5.13
N ALA A 17 -6.01 -7.56 6.17
CA ALA A 17 -5.38 -6.74 7.22
C ALA A 17 -4.42 -5.65 6.67
N ASN A 18 -4.87 -4.89 5.67
CA ASN A 18 -4.07 -3.86 5.00
C ASN A 18 -2.72 -4.37 4.44
N GLY A 19 -2.65 -5.63 4.03
CA GLY A 19 -1.43 -6.26 3.49
C GLY A 19 -0.59 -7.00 4.53
N ALA A 20 -0.93 -6.92 5.82
CA ALA A 20 -0.17 -7.58 6.88
C ALA A 20 -0.11 -9.10 6.75
N ILE A 21 -1.14 -9.74 6.17
CA ILE A 21 -1.17 -11.20 5.96
C ILE A 21 -0.09 -11.64 4.96
N GLY A 22 -0.06 -11.03 3.77
CA GLY A 22 0.98 -11.30 2.78
C GLY A 22 2.37 -10.95 3.30
N THR A 23 2.48 -9.89 4.09
CA THR A 23 3.76 -9.41 4.65
C THR A 23 4.33 -10.39 5.65
N SER A 24 3.49 -10.87 6.56
CA SER A 24 3.88 -11.91 7.53
C SER A 24 4.24 -13.22 6.86
N ALA A 25 3.64 -13.55 5.71
CA ALA A 25 3.98 -14.74 4.96
C ALA A 25 5.38 -14.64 4.33
N VAL A 26 5.72 -13.48 3.76
CA VAL A 26 7.04 -13.24 3.15
C VAL A 26 8.12 -13.14 4.22
N ALA A 27 7.86 -12.48 5.34
CA ALA A 27 8.80 -12.41 6.48
C ALA A 27 9.17 -13.79 7.05
N LYS A 28 8.28 -14.78 6.92
CA LYS A 28 8.49 -16.16 7.39
C LYS A 28 9.00 -17.11 6.31
N ALA A 29 9.11 -16.64 5.07
CA ALA A 29 9.63 -17.45 3.98
C ALA A 29 11.15 -17.65 4.12
N PRO A 30 11.73 -18.68 3.49
CA PRO A 30 13.18 -18.80 3.39
C PRO A 30 13.80 -17.54 2.75
N ALA A 31 14.91 -17.07 3.31
CA ALA A 31 15.66 -15.92 2.79
C ALA A 31 16.55 -16.33 1.60
N ASP A 32 15.95 -16.95 0.57
CA ASP A 32 16.63 -17.53 -0.59
C ASP A 32 16.46 -16.73 -1.89
N GLY A 33 15.69 -15.63 -1.84
CA GLY A 33 15.46 -14.73 -2.97
C GLY A 33 14.32 -15.13 -3.91
N TYR A 34 13.63 -16.25 -3.67
CA TYR A 34 12.49 -16.69 -4.51
C TYR A 34 11.15 -16.13 -4.07
N THR A 35 11.06 -15.65 -2.83
CA THR A 35 9.86 -15.00 -2.30
C THR A 35 10.13 -13.51 -2.12
N LEU A 36 9.43 -12.70 -2.93
CA LEU A 36 9.54 -11.25 -2.90
C LEU A 36 8.18 -10.63 -2.59
N MET A 37 8.20 -9.45 -1.98
CA MET A 37 7.00 -8.66 -1.71
C MET A 37 7.07 -7.32 -2.43
N MET A 38 5.97 -6.95 -3.06
CA MET A 38 5.67 -5.55 -3.40
C MET A 38 5.18 -4.83 -2.14
N LEU A 39 6.04 -4.00 -1.55
CA LEU A 39 5.66 -3.20 -0.40
C LEU A 39 4.79 -2.01 -0.84
N ALA A 40 3.79 -1.70 -0.02
CA ALA A 40 2.93 -0.52 -0.19
C ALA A 40 2.76 0.24 1.13
N THR A 41 2.40 1.52 1.03
CA THR A 41 2.27 2.42 2.19
C THR A 41 1.38 1.86 3.32
N PRO A 42 0.21 1.24 3.06
CA PRO A 42 -0.62 0.67 4.13
C PRO A 42 0.09 -0.40 4.95
N THR A 43 0.90 -1.24 4.29
CA THR A 43 1.73 -2.26 4.94
C THR A 43 2.80 -1.62 5.82
N LEU A 44 3.46 -0.57 5.33
CA LEU A 44 4.46 0.17 6.10
C LEU A 44 3.86 0.79 7.37
N LEU A 45 2.61 1.25 7.29
CA LEU A 45 1.92 1.90 8.42
C LEU A 45 1.31 0.91 9.42
N ALA A 46 1.11 -0.36 9.05
CA ALA A 46 0.43 -1.32 9.90
C ALA A 46 1.07 -1.51 11.29
N PRO A 47 2.42 -1.54 11.46
CA PRO A 47 3.05 -1.57 12.79
C PRO A 47 2.74 -0.36 13.68
N HIS A 48 2.36 0.77 13.10
CA HIS A 48 1.95 1.98 13.83
C HIS A 48 0.46 1.99 14.18
N LEU A 49 -0.35 1.12 13.54
CA LEU A 49 -1.80 1.06 13.72
C LEU A 49 -2.26 -0.17 14.51
N TYR A 50 -1.50 -1.27 14.47
CA TYR A 50 -1.83 -2.52 15.13
C TYR A 50 -0.80 -2.88 16.19
N LYS A 51 -1.26 -3.28 17.38
CA LYS A 51 -0.39 -3.70 18.50
C LYS A 51 0.52 -4.89 18.17
N LYS A 52 0.11 -5.77 17.25
CA LYS A 52 0.80 -7.01 16.88
C LYS A 52 0.68 -7.24 15.37
N PRO A 53 1.47 -6.54 14.54
CA PRO A 53 1.40 -6.63 13.08
C PRO A 53 1.92 -7.97 12.54
N GLY A 54 2.75 -8.68 13.30
CA GLY A 54 3.30 -10.00 12.92
C GLY A 54 4.61 -9.95 12.13
N TYR A 55 5.19 -8.76 11.96
CA TYR A 55 6.47 -8.49 11.29
C TYR A 55 7.02 -7.12 11.73
N ASP A 56 8.31 -6.89 11.50
CA ASP A 56 9.03 -5.63 11.62
C ASP A 56 9.55 -5.22 10.23
N THR A 57 9.11 -4.08 9.72
CA THR A 57 9.42 -3.62 8.35
C THR A 57 10.89 -3.29 8.13
N VAL A 58 11.65 -3.04 9.20
CA VAL A 58 13.07 -2.69 9.14
C VAL A 58 13.95 -3.91 9.38
N LYS A 59 13.55 -4.82 10.29
CA LYS A 59 14.38 -5.97 10.67
C LYS A 59 14.13 -7.22 9.85
N ASP A 60 12.89 -7.44 9.39
CA ASP A 60 12.51 -8.70 8.76
C ASP A 60 12.68 -8.69 7.23
N PHE A 61 13.08 -7.56 6.63
CA PHE A 61 13.15 -7.38 5.18
C PHE A 61 14.44 -6.70 4.73
N THR A 62 14.96 -7.14 3.58
CA THR A 62 16.03 -6.43 2.86
C THR A 62 15.42 -5.62 1.72
N PRO A 63 15.58 -4.29 1.68
CA PRO A 63 15.09 -3.47 0.56
C PRO A 63 15.82 -3.81 -0.74
N VAL A 64 15.07 -4.05 -1.81
CA VAL A 64 15.64 -4.38 -3.13
C VAL A 64 15.67 -3.15 -4.05
N ALA A 65 14.51 -2.55 -4.32
CA ALA A 65 14.39 -1.35 -5.14
C ALA A 65 13.04 -0.66 -4.94
N THR A 66 12.99 0.65 -5.16
CA THR A 66 11.72 1.36 -5.39
C THR A 66 11.27 1.12 -6.83
N VAL A 67 10.04 0.64 -7.00
CA VAL A 67 9.51 0.23 -8.31
C VAL A 67 8.33 1.07 -8.81
N TYR A 68 7.74 1.89 -7.94
CA TYR A 68 6.72 2.86 -8.31
C TYR A 68 6.78 4.08 -7.38
N ASP A 69 6.29 5.21 -7.90
CA ASP A 69 5.87 6.37 -7.13
C ASP A 69 4.45 6.70 -7.60
N LEU A 70 3.50 6.73 -6.66
CA LEU A 70 2.07 6.85 -6.97
C LEU A 70 1.48 8.06 -6.25
N PRO A 71 1.16 9.15 -6.96
CA PRO A 71 0.50 10.30 -6.36
C PRO A 71 -0.95 9.94 -5.99
N ILE A 72 -1.36 10.33 -4.78
CA ILE A 72 -2.76 10.26 -4.36
C ILE A 72 -3.49 11.53 -4.82
N VAL A 73 -4.60 11.35 -5.53
CA VAL A 73 -5.43 12.46 -6.03
C VAL A 73 -6.79 12.48 -5.33
N VAL A 74 -7.32 13.67 -5.11
CA VAL A 74 -8.66 13.88 -4.57
C VAL A 74 -9.64 13.95 -5.73
N VAL A 75 -10.67 13.09 -5.70
CA VAL A 75 -11.72 13.04 -6.72
C VAL A 75 -13.07 13.23 -6.04
N VAL A 76 -13.94 14.03 -6.64
CA VAL A 76 -15.31 14.28 -6.17
C VAL A 76 -16.31 13.68 -7.16
N ASN A 77 -17.48 13.28 -6.67
CA ASN A 77 -18.59 12.90 -7.55
C ASN A 77 -19.31 14.18 -8.03
N PRO A 78 -19.21 14.54 -9.32
CA PRO A 78 -19.76 15.80 -9.82
C PRO A 78 -21.29 15.87 -9.76
N LYS A 79 -22.00 14.72 -9.65
CA LYS A 79 -23.46 14.71 -9.48
C LYS A 79 -23.90 15.06 -8.06
N LEU A 80 -23.06 14.76 -7.06
CA LEU A 80 -23.36 15.05 -5.66
C LEU A 80 -22.81 16.41 -5.24
N LEU A 81 -21.72 16.85 -5.87
CA LEU A 81 -21.00 18.08 -5.55
C LEU A 81 -20.76 18.91 -6.82
N PRO A 82 -21.83 19.39 -7.51
CA PRO A 82 -21.69 20.12 -8.76
C PRO A 82 -20.93 21.44 -8.61
N ASP A 83 -21.01 22.07 -7.43
CA ASP A 83 -20.36 23.36 -7.14
C ASP A 83 -18.90 23.23 -6.69
N VAL A 84 -18.40 22.00 -6.51
CA VAL A 84 -17.02 21.74 -6.09
C VAL A 84 -16.14 21.55 -7.32
N VAL A 85 -15.42 22.61 -7.68
CA VAL A 85 -14.58 22.66 -8.90
C VAL A 85 -13.08 22.75 -8.59
N ASP A 86 -12.73 22.97 -7.33
CA ASP A 86 -11.35 23.06 -6.86
C ASP A 86 -11.23 22.63 -5.40
N LEU A 87 -9.99 22.55 -4.90
CA LEU A 87 -9.74 22.15 -3.51
C LEU A 87 -10.28 23.18 -2.50
N LYS A 88 -10.33 24.47 -2.86
CA LYS A 88 -10.79 25.54 -1.97
C LYS A 88 -12.30 25.41 -1.69
N THR A 89 -13.09 25.19 -2.74
CA THR A 89 -14.53 24.95 -2.69
C THR A 89 -14.82 23.63 -1.97
N LEU A 90 -14.04 22.58 -2.19
CA LEU A 90 -14.16 21.32 -1.44
C LEU A 90 -13.95 21.51 0.08
N ILE A 91 -12.89 22.24 0.48
CA ILE A 91 -12.61 22.51 1.89
C ILE A 91 -13.73 23.33 2.53
N ALA A 92 -14.23 24.35 1.83
CA ALA A 92 -15.35 25.17 2.30
C ALA A 92 -16.61 24.32 2.51
N HIS A 93 -16.91 23.44 1.55
CA HIS A 93 -18.05 22.52 1.62
C HIS A 93 -17.94 21.56 2.82
N ALA A 94 -16.77 20.93 3.02
CA ALA A 94 -16.54 20.01 4.13
C ALA A 94 -16.65 20.70 5.50
N LYS A 95 -16.18 21.95 5.63
CA LYS A 95 -16.31 22.73 6.88
C LYS A 95 -17.76 23.14 7.19
N ALA A 96 -18.58 23.34 6.16
CA ALA A 96 -19.99 23.67 6.34
C ALA A 96 -20.81 22.47 6.80
N GLN A 97 -20.44 21.25 6.40
CA GLN A 97 -21.07 19.99 6.78
C GLN A 97 -20.62 19.46 8.16
N LYS A 98 -20.37 20.33 9.16
CA LYS A 98 -19.98 19.86 10.51
C LYS A 98 -20.95 18.79 11.02
N THR A 99 -20.48 17.55 11.10
CA THR A 99 -20.96 16.51 12.01
C THR A 99 -20.59 16.84 13.44
#